data_AF-A0ABD3SCL1-F1
#
_entry.id   AF-A0ABD3SCL1-F1
#
_cell.length_a   1.000
_cell.length_b   1.000
_cell.length_c   1.000
_cell.angle_alpha   90.00
_cell.angle_beta   90.00
_cell.angle_gamma   90.00
#
_symmetry.space_group_name_H-M   'P 1'
#
loop_
_entity.id
_entity.type
_entity.pdbx_description
1 polymer ?
#
loop_
_entity_poly.entity_id
_entity_poly.type
_entity_poly.pdbx_seq_one_letter_code
_entity_poly.pdbx_strand_id
1 'polypeptide(L)'
;MVIIGAIILGMEEKRENWDKIGANMNSVRTRALIKDADVVVVRFGEKYRQWNAAFDAGYAAALGKSIITLHSPSLSHMLKEVNASASVVCEDPAQVVDTLAYVIRGELPTIPRDGEDYVPIADRFGAGNPNP
;
A
#
# COMPACT_ATOMS: atom_id res chain seq x y z
N MET A 1 -15.89 7.06 10.53
CA MET A 1 -16.36 7.49 9.18
C MET A 1 -17.60 6.70 8.77
N VAL A 2 -18.70 6.84 9.53
CA VAL A 2 -19.98 6.13 9.28
C VAL A 2 -21.16 7.11 9.11
N ILE A 3 -20.94 8.37 9.47
CA ILE A 3 -21.96 9.42 9.56
C ILE A 3 -22.41 9.93 8.17
N ILE A 4 -21.53 9.97 7.17
CA ILE A 4 -21.85 10.55 5.84
C ILE A 4 -22.89 9.70 5.10
N GLY A 5 -22.77 8.37 5.16
CA GLY A 5 -23.76 7.46 4.56
C GLY A 5 -25.12 7.55 5.23
N ALA A 6 -25.14 7.82 6.54
CA ALA A 6 -26.37 8.01 7.31
C ALA A 6 -27.15 9.24 6.87
N ILE A 7 -26.45 10.34 6.62
CA ILE A 7 -27.04 11.63 6.22
C ILE A 7 -27.62 11.53 4.80
N ILE A 8 -26.93 10.83 3.88
CA ILE A 8 -27.33 10.80 2.47
C ILE A 8 -28.33 9.68 2.16
N LEU A 9 -28.15 8.49 2.75
CA LEU A 9 -28.93 7.28 2.40
C LEU A 9 -29.94 6.86 3.48
N GLY A 10 -29.97 7.58 4.61
CA GLY A 10 -30.84 7.31 5.75
C GLY A 10 -30.35 6.14 6.60
N MET A 11 -30.17 6.39 7.90
CA MET A 11 -30.00 5.35 8.93
C MET A 11 -31.25 5.30 9.81
N GLU A 12 -32.17 4.38 9.48
CA GLU A 12 -33.15 3.95 10.46
C GLU A 12 -32.49 2.98 11.44
N GLU A 13 -32.76 3.16 12.72
CA GLU A 13 -32.20 2.39 13.84
C GLU A 13 -32.45 0.87 13.72
N LYS A 14 -33.50 0.48 12.98
CA LYS A 14 -33.88 -0.92 12.73
C LYS A 14 -33.21 -1.57 11.52
N ARG A 15 -32.39 -0.83 10.77
CA ARG A 15 -31.86 -1.27 9.48
C ARG A 15 -30.58 -2.09 9.69
N GLU A 16 -30.68 -3.42 9.66
CA GLU A 16 -29.58 -4.35 10.00
C GLU A 16 -28.27 -4.17 9.19
N ASN A 17 -28.28 -3.42 8.08
CA ASN A 17 -27.13 -3.20 7.19
C ASN A 17 -26.61 -1.76 7.18
N TRP A 18 -26.90 -0.96 8.22
CA TRP A 18 -26.52 0.45 8.30
C TRP A 18 -25.00 0.67 8.16
N ASP A 19 -24.18 -0.22 8.72
CA ASP A 19 -22.72 -0.23 8.63
C ASP A 19 -22.24 -0.44 7.18
N LYS A 20 -22.86 -1.37 6.45
CA LYS A 20 -22.59 -1.67 5.03
C LYS A 20 -22.94 -0.50 4.12
N ILE A 21 -24.01 0.23 4.43
CA ILE A 21 -24.41 1.42 3.65
C ILE A 21 -23.33 2.50 3.71
N GLY A 22 -22.81 2.80 4.90
CA GLY A 22 -21.71 3.74 5.07
C GLY A 22 -20.41 3.27 4.39
N ALA A 23 -20.08 1.99 4.50
CA ALA A 23 -18.90 1.41 3.86
C ALA A 23 -18.98 1.45 2.32
N ASN A 24 -20.14 1.15 1.75
CA ASN A 24 -20.36 1.14 0.29
C ASN A 24 -20.21 2.53 -0.33
N MET A 25 -20.71 3.58 0.31
CA MET A 25 -20.49 4.94 -0.17
C MET A 25 -19.01 5.34 -0.21
N ASN A 26 -18.25 4.98 0.83
CA ASN A 26 -16.81 5.22 0.83
C ASN A 26 -16.13 4.45 -0.30
N SER A 27 -16.58 3.22 -0.60
CA SER A 27 -16.04 2.43 -1.69
C SER A 27 -16.23 3.08 -3.08
N VAL A 28 -17.33 3.80 -3.31
CA VAL A 28 -17.55 4.55 -4.56
C VAL A 28 -16.45 5.58 -4.76
N ARG A 29 -16.15 6.34 -3.70
CA ARG A 29 -15.13 7.38 -3.73
C ARG A 29 -13.73 6.78 -3.82
N THR A 30 -13.45 5.73 -3.05
CA THR A 30 -12.16 5.02 -3.08
C THR A 30 -11.87 4.47 -4.47
N ARG A 31 -12.84 3.83 -5.13
CA ARG A 31 -12.65 3.28 -6.49
C ARG A 31 -12.32 4.36 -7.52
N ALA A 32 -13.02 5.49 -7.47
CA ALA A 32 -12.72 6.62 -8.35
C ALA A 32 -11.28 7.13 -8.12
N LEU A 33 -10.90 7.34 -6.86
CA LEU A 33 -9.55 7.81 -6.51
C LEU A 33 -8.45 6.81 -6.91
N ILE A 34 -8.68 5.50 -6.75
CA ILE A 34 -7.73 4.47 -7.21
C ILE A 34 -7.57 4.51 -8.73
N LYS A 35 -8.67 4.73 -9.47
CA LYS A 35 -8.62 4.82 -10.93
C LYS A 35 -7.82 6.05 -11.39
N ASP A 36 -7.94 7.17 -10.69
CA ASP A 36 -7.27 8.42 -11.04
C ASP A 36 -5.82 8.49 -10.53
N ALA A 37 -5.43 7.66 -9.55
CA ALA A 37 -4.08 7.63 -9.00
C ALA A 37 -3.06 7.01 -9.97
N ASP A 38 -1.84 7.55 -9.98
CA ASP A 38 -0.69 6.95 -10.67
C ASP A 38 0.00 5.88 -9.79
N VAL A 39 0.10 6.16 -8.49
CA VAL A 39 0.71 5.27 -7.49
C VAL A 39 -0.26 5.11 -6.32
N VAL A 40 -0.46 3.87 -5.88
CA VAL A 40 -1.33 3.53 -4.75
C VAL A 40 -0.49 2.97 -3.61
N VAL A 41 -0.56 3.61 -2.44
CA VAL A 41 0.07 3.11 -1.21
C VAL A 41 -0.99 2.38 -0.38
N VAL A 42 -0.77 1.09 -0.13
CA VAL A 42 -1.68 0.25 0.67
C VAL A 42 -0.99 -0.13 1.98
N ARG A 43 -1.49 0.43 3.09
CA ARG A 43 -0.97 0.13 4.43
C ARG A 43 -1.75 -1.01 5.07
N PHE A 44 -1.03 -2.05 5.50
CA PHE A 44 -1.53 -3.10 6.36
C PHE A 44 -1.02 -2.91 7.79
N GLY A 45 -1.93 -2.80 8.75
CA GLY A 45 -1.62 -2.78 10.18
C GLY A 45 -1.69 -4.17 10.82
N GLU A 46 -1.48 -4.24 12.13
CA GLU A 46 -1.41 -5.53 12.85
C GLU A 46 -2.78 -6.01 13.36
N LYS A 47 -3.76 -5.11 13.43
CA LYS A 47 -5.08 -5.38 13.99
C LYS A 47 -6.12 -5.58 12.89
N TYR A 48 -7.03 -6.51 13.17
CA TYR A 48 -8.15 -6.91 12.33
C TYR A 48 -7.76 -7.56 11.00
N ARG A 49 -8.75 -8.26 10.46
CA ARG A 49 -8.73 -8.87 9.14
C ARG A 49 -8.91 -7.75 8.09
N GLN A 50 -7.80 -7.22 7.57
CA GLN A 50 -7.74 -6.04 6.67
C GLN A 50 -8.17 -6.32 5.23
N TRP A 51 -9.36 -6.89 5.09
CA TRP A 51 -9.84 -7.43 3.83
C TRP A 51 -10.16 -6.32 2.83
N ASN A 52 -10.57 -5.15 3.32
CA ASN A 52 -10.78 -3.97 2.47
C ASN A 52 -9.48 -3.50 1.82
N ALA A 53 -8.38 -3.44 2.59
CA ALA A 53 -7.08 -3.02 2.06
C ALA A 53 -6.53 -4.03 1.03
N ALA A 54 -6.67 -5.33 1.29
CA ALA A 54 -6.28 -6.37 0.34
C ALA A 54 -7.14 -6.31 -0.93
N PHE A 55 -8.44 -6.05 -0.80
CA PHE A 55 -9.35 -5.87 -1.94
C PHE A 55 -8.96 -4.65 -2.78
N ASP A 56 -8.70 -3.51 -2.14
CA ASP A 56 -8.30 -2.27 -2.82
C ASP A 56 -6.94 -2.44 -3.52
N ALA A 57 -5.99 -3.18 -2.92
CA ALA A 57 -4.72 -3.55 -3.55
C ALA A 57 -4.94 -4.41 -4.80
N GLY A 58 -5.78 -5.44 -4.72
CA GLY A 58 -6.12 -6.29 -5.87
C GLY A 58 -6.83 -5.51 -6.98
N TYR A 59 -7.71 -4.57 -6.62
CA TYR A 59 -8.38 -3.71 -7.59
C TYR A 59 -7.39 -2.76 -8.29
N ALA A 60 -6.48 -2.14 -7.54
CA ALA A 60 -5.40 -1.33 -8.10
C ALA A 60 -4.51 -2.15 -9.04
N ALA A 61 -4.19 -3.39 -8.67
CA ALA A 61 -3.35 -4.29 -9.47
C ALA A 61 -4.05 -4.65 -10.79
N ALA A 62 -5.35 -4.95 -10.75
CA ALA A 62 -6.16 -5.22 -11.94
C ALA A 62 -6.24 -4.02 -12.89
N LEU A 63 -6.14 -2.80 -12.38
CA LEU A 63 -6.07 -1.56 -13.17
C LEU A 63 -4.65 -1.23 -13.65
N GLY A 64 -3.65 -2.06 -13.35
CA GLY A 64 -2.26 -1.84 -13.74
C GLY A 64 -1.59 -0.67 -13.02
N LYS A 65 -2.06 -0.32 -11.82
CA LYS A 65 -1.47 0.75 -11.01
C LYS A 65 -0.17 0.28 -10.37
N SER A 66 0.79 1.19 -10.21
CA SER A 66 1.97 0.95 -9.39
C SER A 66 1.56 0.91 -7.92
N ILE A 67 1.92 -0.16 -7.21
CA ILE A 67 1.48 -0.40 -5.83
C ILE A 67 2.69 -0.42 -4.91
N ILE A 68 2.58 0.31 -3.80
CA ILE A 68 3.49 0.23 -2.67
C ILE A 68 2.72 -0.38 -1.50
N THR A 69 3.16 -1.51 -0.97
CA THR A 69 2.59 -2.05 0.28
C THR A 69 3.40 -1.56 1.47
N LEU A 70 2.73 -1.26 2.59
CA LEU A 70 3.37 -0.88 3.85
C LEU A 70 2.88 -1.79 4.97
N HIS A 71 3.74 -2.65 5.50
CA HIS A 71 3.37 -3.56 6.59
C HIS A 71 4.59 -4.08 7.36
N SER A 72 4.42 -4.48 8.62
CA SER A 72 5.52 -5.08 9.37
C SER A 72 5.94 -6.45 8.78
N PRO A 73 7.19 -6.90 8.97
CA PRO A 73 7.68 -8.18 8.43
C PRO A 73 6.81 -9.39 8.81
N SER A 74 6.18 -9.34 10.00
CA SER A 74 5.33 -10.41 10.53
C SER A 74 4.09 -10.69 9.67
N LEU A 75 3.65 -9.71 8.87
CA LEU A 75 2.49 -9.84 7.98
C LEU A 75 2.87 -10.34 6.58
N SER A 76 4.16 -10.35 6.22
CA SER A 76 4.65 -10.62 4.86
C SER A 76 4.18 -11.98 4.33
N HIS A 77 4.23 -13.02 5.18
CA HIS A 77 3.79 -14.36 4.79
C HIS A 77 2.29 -14.42 4.46
N MET A 78 1.45 -13.71 5.24
CA MET A 78 0.01 -13.67 4.99
C MET A 78 -0.36 -12.83 3.76
N LEU A 79 0.48 -11.83 3.43
CA LEU A 79 0.26 -10.90 2.33
C LEU A 79 1.01 -11.30 1.05
N LYS A 80 1.58 -12.50 0.98
CA LYS A 80 2.45 -12.95 -0.13
C LYS A 80 1.86 -12.71 -1.53
N GLU A 81 0.55 -12.93 -1.70
CA GLU A 81 -0.13 -12.75 -3.00
C GLU A 81 -0.31 -11.26 -3.34
N VAL A 82 -0.60 -10.44 -2.34
CA VAL A 82 -0.66 -8.98 -2.51
C VAL A 82 0.72 -8.42 -2.81
N ASN A 83 1.73 -8.88 -2.09
CA ASN A 83 3.13 -8.47 -2.28
C ASN A 83 3.67 -8.90 -3.65
N ALA A 84 3.21 -10.02 -4.21
CA ALA A 84 3.56 -10.41 -5.58
C ALA A 84 3.04 -9.43 -6.64
N SER A 85 1.97 -8.70 -6.34
CA SER A 85 1.43 -7.65 -7.21
C SER A 85 2.00 -6.25 -6.92
N ALA A 86 2.76 -6.09 -5.82
CA ALA A 86 3.33 -4.82 -5.41
C ALA A 86 4.61 -4.50 -6.19
N SER A 87 4.78 -3.23 -6.56
CA SER A 87 6.03 -2.72 -7.15
C SER A 87 7.12 -2.58 -6.08
N VAL A 88 6.73 -2.20 -4.86
CA VAL A 88 7.63 -2.05 -3.72
C VAL A 88 6.92 -2.50 -2.44
N VAL A 89 7.63 -3.24 -1.59
CA VAL A 89 7.17 -3.61 -0.24
C VAL A 89 7.98 -2.81 0.77
N CYS A 90 7.29 -2.02 1.58
CA CYS A 90 7.86 -1.21 2.66
C CYS A 90 7.44 -1.75 4.02
N GLU A 91 8.32 -1.60 4.99
CA GLU A 91 8.13 -1.99 6.38
C GLU A 91 7.98 -0.78 7.31
N ASP A 92 8.49 0.38 6.88
CA ASP A 92 8.46 1.64 7.61
C ASP A 92 7.89 2.78 6.73
N PRO A 93 7.08 3.72 7.28
CA PRO A 93 6.54 4.85 6.52
C PRO A 93 7.60 5.70 5.82
N ALA A 94 8.80 5.85 6.39
CA ALA A 94 9.85 6.63 5.75
C ALA A 94 10.36 5.96 4.47
N GLN A 95 10.31 4.62 4.35
CA GLN A 95 10.64 3.94 3.09
C GLN A 95 9.63 4.28 1.99
N VAL A 96 8.35 4.47 2.33
CA VAL A 96 7.34 4.94 1.37
C VAL A 96 7.69 6.35 0.89
N VAL A 97 8.08 7.24 1.81
CA VAL A 97 8.48 8.61 1.47
C VAL A 97 9.69 8.62 0.55
N ASP A 98 10.74 7.87 0.88
CA ASP A 98 11.95 7.78 0.06
C ASP A 98 11.66 7.18 -1.31
N THR A 99 10.80 6.14 -1.37
CA THR A 99 10.36 5.52 -2.63
C THR A 99 9.66 6.55 -3.51
N LEU A 100 8.74 7.33 -2.95
CA LEU A 100 8.04 8.38 -3.69
C LEU A 100 8.99 9.51 -4.10
N ALA A 101 9.94 9.92 -3.25
CA ALA A 101 10.93 10.93 -3.59
C ALA A 101 11.81 10.48 -4.78
N TYR A 102 12.24 9.23 -4.77
CA TYR A 102 12.99 8.64 -5.87
C TYR A 102 12.16 8.56 -7.16
N VAL A 103 10.95 8.02 -7.10
CA VAL A 103 10.11 7.83 -8.30
C VAL A 103 9.67 9.15 -8.91
N ILE A 104 9.37 10.16 -8.08
CA ILE A 104 8.86 11.46 -8.56
C ILE A 104 9.99 12.41 -8.97
N ARG A 105 11.09 12.43 -8.22
CA ARG A 105 12.16 13.45 -8.35
C ARG A 105 13.53 12.89 -8.71
N GLY A 106 13.71 11.57 -8.69
CA GLY A 106 15.03 10.93 -8.85
C GLY A 106 15.97 11.15 -7.66
N GLU A 107 15.44 11.56 -6.51
CA GLU A 107 16.23 11.85 -5.31
C GLU A 107 16.47 10.57 -4.50
N LEU A 108 17.73 10.32 -4.13
CA LEU A 108 18.11 9.24 -3.22
C LEU A 108 18.46 9.79 -1.84
N PRO A 109 18.14 9.07 -0.75
CA PRO A 109 18.62 9.45 0.57
C PRO A 109 20.15 9.40 0.62
N THR A 110 20.75 10.38 1.27
CA THR A 110 22.22 10.53 1.33
C THR A 110 22.89 9.53 2.27
N ILE A 111 22.12 8.92 3.17
CA ILE A 111 22.60 7.96 4.17
C ILE A 111 21.83 6.65 3.95
N PRO A 112 22.53 5.53 3.70
CA PRO A 112 21.90 4.21 3.63
C PRO A 112 21.19 3.88 4.93
N ARG A 113 20.02 3.21 4.82
CA ARG A 113 19.21 2.87 6.00
C ARG A 113 19.89 1.86 6.93
N ASP A 114 20.73 0.98 6.38
CA ASP A 114 21.53 0.03 7.16
C ASP A 114 22.82 0.67 7.74
N GLY A 115 23.06 1.96 7.51
CA GLY A 115 24.23 2.67 8.03
C GLY A 115 25.54 2.01 7.62
N GLU A 116 26.35 1.61 8.61
CA GLU A 116 27.63 0.93 8.40
C GLU A 116 27.46 -0.51 7.88
N ASP A 117 26.29 -1.13 8.09
CA ASP A 117 25.98 -2.49 7.61
C ASP A 117 25.58 -2.49 6.12
N TYR A 118 25.44 -1.32 5.49
CA TYR A 118 25.15 -1.21 4.06
C TYR A 118 26.37 -1.61 3.22
N VAL A 119 26.24 -2.73 2.50
CA VAL A 119 27.23 -3.17 1.51
C VAL A 119 26.67 -2.91 0.10
N PRO A 120 27.33 -2.08 -0.73
CA PRO A 120 26.97 -1.88 -2.13
C PRO A 120 26.92 -3.20 -2.91
N ILE A 121 26.01 -3.28 -3.89
CA ILE A 121 25.85 -4.49 -4.69
C ILE A 121 27.14 -4.92 -5.42
N ALA A 122 27.95 -3.94 -5.84
CA ALA A 122 29.25 -4.15 -6.47
C ALA A 122 30.24 -4.88 -5.54
N ASP A 123 30.16 -4.59 -4.24
CA ASP A 123 31.03 -5.19 -3.23
C ASP A 123 30.50 -6.53 -2.73
N ARG A 124 29.18 -6.77 -2.83
CA ARG A 124 28.54 -8.05 -2.45
C ARG A 124 28.88 -9.20 -3.39
N PHE A 125 29.03 -8.94 -4.69
CA PHE A 125 29.23 -10.00 -5.69
C PHE A 125 30.69 -10.23 -6.08
N GLY A 126 31.62 -9.43 -5.57
CA GLY A 126 32.97 -9.36 -6.14
C GLY A 126 32.94 -8.86 -7.59
N ALA A 127 34.10 -8.57 -8.18
CA ALA A 127 34.26 -7.96 -9.50
C ALA A 127 33.82 -8.84 -10.72
N GLY A 128 32.72 -9.60 -10.61
CA GLY A 128 32.33 -10.62 -11.57
C GLY A 128 30.82 -10.81 -11.77
N ASN A 129 29.94 -9.87 -11.37
CA ASN A 129 28.52 -9.96 -11.73
C ASN A 129 28.28 -9.42 -13.17
N PRO A 130 27.79 -10.23 -14.12
CA PRO A 130 27.59 -9.83 -15.51
C PRO A 130 26.34 -8.99 -15.78
N ASN A 131 25.48 -8.75 -14.78
CA ASN A 131 24.32 -7.87 -14.94
C ASN A 131 24.45 -6.64 -14.01
N PRO A 132 24.87 -5.48 -14.55
CA PRO A 132 24.79 -4.19 -13.87
C PRO A 132 23.35 -3.72 -13.68
#